data_AF-A7KKY5-F1
#
_entry.id   AF-A7KKY5-F1
#
_cell.length_a   1.000
_cell.length_b   1.000
_cell.length_c   1.000
_cell.angle_alpha   90.00
_cell.angle_beta   90.00
_cell.angle_gamma   90.00
#
_symmetry.space_group_name_H-M   'P 1'
#
loop_
_entity.id
_entity.type
_entity.pdbx_description
1 polymer ?
#
loop_
_entity_poly.entity_id
_entity_poly.type
_entity_poly.pdbx_seq_one_letter_code
_entity_poly.pdbx_strand_id
1 'polypeptide(L)'
;LYYPQKPLATTRSMEFLKFRELPAGQNAIVAIACYSGYNQEDSVIMNQSSIDRGLFRSLFFRSYSDQEKKVGLNYTEIFEKPFQQTTLRMKHGTYDKLDEDGIVAPGVRVSGEDIIIGKTAPIDQENQDLGTRTQSHQRRDISTPLRSTENGIVDQVILTVNADNVKYVKVRVRTTKIPQIGDKFASRHGQKGTIGVTYRQEDMPFSREGLTPDIIINPHAIPSRMTIAHLIECLLSKVSTLEGMEGDATPFTDVTVDSVSELLRKHGYQSRGFEVMYNGHTGRKLRAQVFFGPTYYQRL
;
A
#
# COMPACT_ATOMS: atom_id res chain seq x y z
N LEU A 1 3.45 2.47 -5.07
CA LEU A 1 4.50 2.41 -4.02
C LEU A 1 5.30 3.72 -4.09
N TYR A 2 5.69 4.32 -2.97
CA TYR A 2 6.40 5.62 -2.96
C TYR A 2 7.83 5.51 -3.51
N TYR A 3 8.60 4.53 -3.04
CA TYR A 3 10.01 4.34 -3.39
C TYR A 3 10.24 2.91 -3.88
N PRO A 4 9.75 2.55 -5.08
CA PRO A 4 10.00 1.22 -5.63
C PRO A 4 11.50 1.01 -5.89
N GLN A 5 12.03 -0.16 -5.55
CA GLN A 5 13.45 -0.48 -5.70
C GLN A 5 13.64 -1.68 -6.60
N LYS A 6 14.77 -1.73 -7.31
CA LYS A 6 15.19 -2.92 -8.06
C LYS A 6 15.57 -4.03 -7.07
N PRO A 7 15.17 -5.30 -7.30
CA PRO A 7 15.67 -6.40 -6.49
C PRO A 7 17.19 -6.56 -6.70
N LEU A 8 17.92 -6.89 -5.63
CA LEU A 8 19.38 -7.11 -5.69
C LEU A 8 19.75 -8.39 -6.44
N ALA A 9 18.94 -9.44 -6.27
CA ALA A 9 19.05 -10.70 -6.99
C ALA A 9 18.01 -10.74 -8.12
N THR A 10 18.46 -10.73 -9.38
CA THR A 10 17.63 -10.64 -10.59
C THR A 10 17.81 -11.86 -11.49
N THR A 11 16.77 -12.25 -12.21
CA THR A 11 16.91 -13.25 -13.29
C THR A 11 17.11 -12.56 -14.63
N ARG A 12 17.77 -13.22 -15.59
CA ARG A 12 17.94 -12.67 -16.95
C ARG A 12 16.61 -12.35 -17.63
N SER A 13 15.56 -13.12 -17.34
CA SER A 13 14.21 -12.87 -17.86
C SER A 13 13.62 -11.54 -17.39
N MET A 14 14.01 -11.03 -16.21
CA MET A 14 13.52 -9.75 -15.70
C MET A 14 13.93 -8.56 -16.56
N GLU A 15 15.02 -8.68 -17.33
CA GLU A 15 15.46 -7.65 -18.28
C GLU A 15 14.51 -7.51 -19.47
N PHE A 16 14.03 -8.64 -20.01
CA PHE A 16 13.04 -8.66 -21.09
C PHE A 16 11.66 -8.19 -20.60
N LEU A 17 11.31 -8.51 -19.36
CA LEU A 17 10.04 -8.09 -18.74
C LEU A 17 10.04 -6.64 -18.24
N LYS A 18 11.19 -5.95 -18.32
CA LYS A 18 11.37 -4.60 -17.81
C LYS A 18 11.04 -4.43 -16.32
N PHE A 19 11.22 -5.51 -15.54
CA PHE A 19 10.91 -5.50 -14.10
C PHE A 19 11.91 -4.66 -13.31
N ARG A 20 13.14 -4.54 -13.82
CA ARG A 20 14.16 -3.66 -13.26
C ARG A 20 13.78 -2.19 -13.43
N GLU A 21 13.16 -1.84 -14.55
CA GLU A 21 12.69 -0.49 -14.87
C GLU A 21 11.37 -0.16 -14.14
N LEU A 22 10.50 -1.15 -13.96
CA LEU A 22 9.20 -1.03 -13.28
C LEU A 22 9.08 -2.01 -12.09
N PRO A 23 9.82 -1.79 -10.99
CA PRO A 23 9.78 -2.69 -9.85
C PRO A 23 8.54 -2.53 -8.98
N ALA A 24 8.21 -3.59 -8.25
CA ALA A 24 6.99 -3.72 -7.44
C ALA A 24 7.21 -3.90 -5.92
N GLY A 25 8.41 -3.62 -5.39
CA GLY A 25 8.78 -3.91 -4.02
C GLY A 25 9.98 -3.11 -3.53
N GLN A 26 10.51 -3.50 -2.37
CA GLN A 26 11.69 -2.88 -1.75
C GLN A 26 12.61 -3.96 -1.17
N ASN A 27 13.91 -3.70 -1.18
CA ASN A 27 14.87 -4.53 -0.46
C ASN A 27 14.80 -4.16 1.02
N ALA A 28 14.34 -5.09 1.84
CA ALA A 28 14.29 -4.95 3.29
C ALA A 28 15.45 -5.71 3.91
N ILE A 29 16.00 -5.21 5.02
CA ILE A 29 16.95 -5.96 5.83
C ILE A 29 16.17 -6.94 6.72
N VAL A 30 16.37 -8.24 6.50
CA VAL A 30 15.61 -9.30 7.15
C VAL A 30 16.48 -10.06 8.15
N ALA A 31 15.94 -10.24 9.36
CA ALA A 31 16.51 -11.12 10.37
C ALA A 31 15.62 -12.35 10.56
N ILE A 32 16.22 -13.54 10.62
CA ILE A 32 15.52 -14.79 10.97
C ILE A 32 15.81 -15.12 12.42
N ALA A 33 14.89 -14.78 13.32
CA ALA A 33 15.05 -14.96 14.75
C ALA A 33 13.71 -15.07 15.48
N CYS A 34 13.69 -15.76 16.62
CA CYS A 34 12.57 -15.64 17.57
C CYS A 34 12.80 -14.39 18.42
N TYR A 35 11.90 -13.40 18.33
CA TYR A 35 12.00 -12.17 19.10
C TYR A 35 10.63 -11.79 19.67
N SER A 36 10.54 -11.57 20.99
CA SER A 36 9.33 -11.14 21.71
C SER A 36 8.05 -11.99 21.56
N GLY A 37 8.04 -13.06 20.74
CA GLY A 37 6.88 -13.91 20.49
C GLY A 37 5.92 -13.42 19.39
N TYR A 38 5.96 -12.13 19.04
CA TYR A 38 5.05 -11.49 18.06
C TYR A 38 5.36 -11.77 16.57
N ASN A 39 6.18 -12.78 16.28
CA ASN A 39 6.42 -13.24 14.92
C ASN A 39 6.02 -14.72 14.69
N GLN A 40 5.21 -15.30 15.58
CA GLN A 40 4.65 -16.65 15.40
C GLN A 40 3.48 -16.67 14.41
N GLU A 41 3.10 -17.85 13.90
CA GLU A 41 1.90 -18.03 13.05
C GLU A 41 1.80 -17.04 11.88
N ASP A 42 2.87 -16.91 11.08
CA ASP A 42 2.96 -16.00 9.93
C ASP A 42 2.79 -14.51 10.25
N SER A 43 2.99 -14.11 11.50
CA SER A 43 3.23 -12.71 11.86
C SER A 43 4.70 -12.34 11.65
N VAL A 44 4.93 -11.07 11.32
CA VAL A 44 6.27 -10.49 11.23
C VAL A 44 6.38 -9.29 12.15
N ILE A 45 7.57 -9.08 12.70
CA ILE A 45 7.90 -7.85 13.42
C ILE A 45 8.50 -6.88 12.42
N MET A 46 8.05 -5.63 12.43
CA MET A 46 8.55 -4.59 11.53
C MET A 46 9.16 -3.41 12.31
N ASN A 47 10.19 -2.79 11.75
CA ASN A 47 10.84 -1.63 12.33
C ASN A 47 9.99 -0.37 12.12
N GLN A 48 9.43 0.17 13.20
CA GLN A 48 8.63 1.40 13.19
C GLN A 48 9.44 2.58 12.66
N SER A 49 10.71 2.71 13.03
CA SER A 49 11.56 3.80 12.56
C SER A 49 11.79 3.73 11.05
N SER A 50 11.86 2.53 10.45
CA SER A 50 11.91 2.36 8.99
C SER A 50 10.58 2.75 8.32
N ILE A 51 9.43 2.40 8.92
CA ILE A 51 8.10 2.83 8.45
C ILE A 51 7.96 4.36 8.50
N ASP A 52 8.47 4.99 9.56
CA ASP A 52 8.45 6.44 9.75
C ASP A 52 9.31 7.16 8.69
N ARG A 53 10.42 6.53 8.27
CA ARG A 53 11.27 6.99 7.15
C ARG A 53 10.68 6.76 5.76
N GLY A 54 9.58 6.02 5.66
CA GLY A 54 8.85 5.82 4.40
C GLY A 54 8.92 4.42 3.80
N LEU A 55 9.46 3.44 4.53
CA LEU A 55 9.44 2.04 4.10
C LEU A 55 7.99 1.59 3.81
N PHE A 56 7.80 0.99 2.64
CA PHE A 56 6.57 0.45 2.09
C PHE A 56 5.35 1.40 2.01
N ARG A 57 5.52 2.72 2.11
CA ARG A 57 4.41 3.67 1.90
C ARG A 57 3.86 3.58 0.47
N SER A 58 2.54 3.64 0.32
CA SER A 58 1.87 3.58 -0.98
C SER A 58 0.84 4.70 -1.15
N LEU A 59 0.61 5.11 -2.40
CA LEU A 59 -0.53 5.93 -2.78
C LEU A 59 -1.65 5.01 -3.23
N PHE A 60 -2.85 5.25 -2.71
CA PHE A 60 -4.08 4.61 -3.16
C PHE A 60 -4.93 5.66 -3.87
N PHE A 61 -5.43 5.31 -5.05
CA PHE A 61 -6.28 6.17 -5.87
C PHE A 61 -7.62 5.48 -6.07
N ARG A 62 -8.70 6.23 -5.90
CA ARG A 62 -10.05 5.79 -6.28
C ARG A 62 -10.70 6.85 -7.14
N SER A 63 -11.32 6.43 -8.23
CA SER A 63 -12.14 7.30 -9.07
C SER A 63 -13.62 7.03 -8.85
N TYR A 64 -14.38 8.10 -8.70
CA TYR A 64 -15.83 8.13 -8.70
C TYR A 64 -16.28 8.78 -9.99
N SER A 65 -17.33 8.27 -10.60
CA SER A 65 -17.85 8.83 -11.83
C SER A 65 -19.37 8.84 -11.84
N ASP A 66 -19.94 9.88 -12.42
CA ASP A 66 -21.37 10.02 -12.62
C ASP A 66 -21.64 10.74 -13.95
N GLN A 67 -22.85 10.63 -14.45
CA GLN A 67 -23.29 11.27 -15.68
C GLN A 67 -24.69 11.82 -15.54
N GLU A 68 -24.99 12.95 -16.16
CA GLU A 68 -26.37 13.40 -16.29
C GLU A 68 -27.19 12.32 -17.01
N LYS A 69 -28.49 12.21 -16.71
CA LYS A 69 -29.39 11.32 -17.43
C LYS A 69 -30.63 12.07 -17.83
N LYS A 70 -31.10 11.79 -19.05
CA LYS A 70 -32.43 12.19 -19.49
C LYS A 70 -33.43 11.17 -18.94
N VAL A 71 -34.34 11.65 -18.09
CA VAL A 71 -35.45 10.88 -17.55
C VAL A 71 -36.69 11.26 -18.37
N GLY A 72 -37.12 10.39 -19.28
CA GLY A 72 -38.24 10.70 -20.19
C GLY A 72 -37.90 11.80 -21.22
N LEU A 73 -38.92 12.54 -21.69
CA LEU A 73 -38.76 13.53 -22.77
C LEU A 73 -38.22 14.89 -22.31
N ASN A 74 -38.56 15.35 -21.09
CA ASN A 74 -38.31 16.72 -20.64
C ASN A 74 -37.42 16.85 -19.39
N TYR A 75 -37.15 15.75 -18.68
CA TYR A 75 -36.44 15.83 -17.41
C TYR A 75 -34.97 15.45 -17.60
N THR A 76 -34.08 16.33 -17.17
CA THR A 76 -32.63 16.05 -17.18
C THR A 76 -32.12 16.18 -15.75
N GLU A 77 -31.43 15.14 -15.29
CA GLU A 77 -30.61 15.22 -14.07
C GLU A 77 -29.47 16.19 -14.31
N ILE A 78 -29.13 17.04 -13.35
CA ILE A 78 -28.13 18.10 -13.53
C ILE A 78 -27.13 18.03 -12.39
N PHE A 79 -25.86 18.31 -12.69
CA PHE A 79 -24.86 18.60 -11.68
C PHE A 79 -25.03 20.03 -11.18
N GLU A 80 -25.36 20.17 -9.90
CA GLU A 80 -25.50 21.45 -9.21
C GLU A 80 -25.34 21.23 -7.70
N LYS A 81 -25.06 22.30 -6.96
CA LYS A 81 -25.04 22.25 -5.49
C LYS A 81 -26.47 22.18 -4.94
N PRO A 82 -26.89 21.07 -4.30
CA PRO A 82 -28.23 20.98 -3.75
C PRO A 82 -28.34 21.78 -2.44
N PHE A 83 -29.49 22.40 -2.24
CA PHE A 83 -29.85 23.12 -1.02
C PHE A 83 -31.07 22.49 -0.34
N GLN A 84 -31.08 22.49 0.98
CA GLN A 84 -32.16 21.88 1.78
C GLN A 84 -33.53 22.50 1.49
N GLN A 85 -33.57 23.78 1.11
CA GLN A 85 -34.82 24.49 0.79
C GLN A 85 -35.45 24.03 -0.54
N THR A 86 -34.63 23.63 -1.52
CA THR A 86 -35.05 23.35 -2.90
C THR A 86 -35.05 21.87 -3.24
N THR A 87 -34.31 21.07 -2.47
CA THR A 87 -34.02 19.66 -2.77
C THR A 87 -34.62 18.73 -1.72
N LEU A 88 -35.37 17.73 -2.17
CA LEU A 88 -36.02 16.71 -1.35
C LEU A 88 -35.07 15.54 -1.10
N ARG A 89 -35.18 14.92 0.09
CA ARG A 89 -34.43 13.71 0.51
C ARG A 89 -32.92 13.87 0.38
N MET A 90 -32.38 15.00 0.84
CA MET A 90 -30.92 15.17 0.96
C MET A 90 -30.31 14.07 1.83
N LYS A 91 -29.15 13.57 1.41
CA LYS A 91 -28.38 12.62 2.21
C LYS A 91 -27.81 13.30 3.46
N HIS A 92 -27.45 12.51 4.47
CA HIS A 92 -26.86 12.99 5.72
C HIS A 92 -25.38 13.43 5.60
N GLY A 93 -24.90 13.67 4.38
CA GLY A 93 -23.52 14.05 4.09
C GLY A 93 -23.28 15.57 4.11
N THR A 94 -22.01 15.96 4.02
CA THR A 94 -21.60 17.37 3.94
C THR A 94 -21.59 17.85 2.49
N TYR A 95 -22.33 18.91 2.16
CA TYR A 95 -22.39 19.53 0.82
C TYR A 95 -21.57 20.82 0.72
N ASP A 96 -21.04 21.31 1.84
CA ASP A 96 -20.34 22.60 1.91
C ASP A 96 -19.09 22.65 1.03
N LYS A 97 -18.46 21.49 0.80
CA LYS A 97 -17.24 21.31 0.01
C LYS A 97 -17.47 21.31 -1.50
N LEU A 98 -18.72 21.36 -1.95
CA LEU A 98 -19.05 21.46 -3.37
C LEU A 98 -18.98 22.91 -3.84
N ASP A 99 -18.45 23.11 -5.03
CA ASP A 99 -18.54 24.39 -5.74
C ASP A 99 -19.95 24.57 -6.35
N GLU A 100 -20.17 25.69 -7.04
CA GLU A 100 -21.47 26.03 -7.63
C GLU A 100 -21.94 25.02 -8.69
N ASP A 101 -21.00 24.38 -9.38
CA ASP A 101 -21.25 23.31 -10.35
C ASP A 101 -21.60 21.96 -9.69
N GLY A 102 -21.65 21.91 -8.36
CA GLY A 102 -21.93 20.71 -7.60
C GLY A 102 -20.74 19.74 -7.57
N ILE A 103 -19.52 20.16 -7.89
CA ILE A 103 -18.35 19.27 -7.91
C ILE A 103 -17.31 19.80 -6.92
N VAL A 104 -16.59 18.89 -6.27
CA VAL A 104 -15.52 19.26 -5.34
C VAL A 104 -14.23 19.64 -6.09
N ALA A 105 -13.60 20.76 -5.73
CA ALA A 105 -12.35 21.19 -6.32
C ALA A 105 -11.14 20.27 -5.97
N PRO A 106 -10.14 20.13 -6.88
CA PRO A 106 -8.86 19.51 -6.54
C PRO A 106 -8.17 20.18 -5.35
N GLY A 107 -7.54 19.38 -4.49
CA GLY A 107 -6.85 19.85 -3.28
C GLY A 107 -7.72 19.85 -2.02
N VAL A 108 -9.05 19.73 -2.14
CA VAL A 108 -9.95 19.67 -1.00
C VAL A 108 -9.83 18.33 -0.27
N ARG A 109 -9.81 18.38 1.06
CA ARG A 109 -9.83 17.20 1.93
C ARG A 109 -11.25 16.67 2.11
N VAL A 110 -11.47 15.41 1.79
CA VAL A 110 -12.76 14.72 1.87
C VAL A 110 -12.68 13.47 2.75
N SER A 111 -13.75 13.13 3.44
CA SER A 111 -13.82 12.05 4.42
C SER A 111 -15.23 11.51 4.59
N GLY A 112 -15.36 10.19 4.76
CA GLY A 112 -16.59 9.56 5.24
C GLY A 112 -17.78 9.79 4.30
N GLU A 113 -18.74 10.57 4.78
CA GLU A 113 -20.01 10.85 4.09
C GLU A 113 -20.00 12.18 3.31
N ASP A 114 -18.84 12.81 3.14
CA ASP A 114 -18.72 14.01 2.32
C ASP A 114 -19.21 13.76 0.89
N ILE A 115 -20.01 14.69 0.37
CA ILE A 115 -20.52 14.65 -0.98
C ILE A 115 -19.44 15.17 -1.92
N ILE A 116 -19.10 14.36 -2.93
CA ILE A 116 -18.04 14.69 -3.91
C ILE A 116 -18.62 15.08 -5.28
N ILE A 117 -19.84 14.63 -5.57
CA ILE A 117 -20.59 14.99 -6.78
C ILE A 117 -22.02 15.27 -6.36
N GLY A 118 -22.38 16.55 -6.29
CA GLY A 118 -23.72 17.08 -6.15
C GLY A 118 -24.52 16.85 -7.42
N LYS A 119 -25.65 16.16 -7.29
CA LYS A 119 -26.50 15.83 -8.44
C LYS A 119 -27.96 15.79 -8.02
N THR A 120 -28.81 16.39 -8.84
CA THR A 120 -30.23 16.51 -8.55
C THR A 120 -31.06 16.03 -9.74
N ALA A 121 -32.18 15.37 -9.45
CA ALA A 121 -33.18 14.99 -10.42
C ALA A 121 -34.45 15.81 -10.21
N PRO A 122 -35.09 16.35 -11.26
CA PRO A 122 -36.41 16.96 -11.12
C PRO A 122 -37.42 15.91 -10.66
N ILE A 123 -38.39 16.31 -9.84
CA ILE A 123 -39.42 15.38 -9.36
C ILE A 123 -40.67 15.51 -10.23
N ASP A 124 -41.19 14.38 -10.70
CA ASP A 124 -42.44 14.35 -11.42
C ASP A 124 -43.61 14.80 -10.52
N GLN A 125 -44.48 15.65 -11.05
CA GLN A 125 -45.61 16.21 -10.29
C GLN A 125 -46.76 15.20 -10.20
N GLU A 126 -46.84 14.24 -11.13
CA GLU A 126 -47.94 13.26 -11.21
C GLU A 126 -47.80 12.09 -10.22
N ASN A 127 -46.57 11.71 -9.83
CA ASN A 127 -46.34 10.69 -8.81
C ASN A 127 -46.38 11.31 -7.39
N GLN A 128 -47.59 11.32 -6.81
CA GLN A 128 -47.83 11.71 -5.42
C GLN A 128 -47.38 10.62 -4.43
N ASP A 129 -46.07 10.53 -4.16
CA ASP A 129 -45.62 9.85 -2.94
C ASP A 129 -46.06 10.68 -1.71
N LEU A 130 -46.94 10.08 -0.91
CA LEU A 130 -47.52 10.64 0.29
C LEU A 130 -46.47 10.87 1.40
N GLY A 131 -46.47 12.09 1.95
CA GLY A 131 -45.80 12.44 3.21
C GLY A 131 -44.50 13.22 3.02
N THR A 132 -44.42 14.42 3.60
CA THR A 132 -43.26 15.35 3.67
C THR A 132 -42.89 16.17 2.41
N ARG A 133 -43.87 16.60 1.59
CA ARG A 133 -43.63 17.63 0.55
C ARG A 133 -44.07 19.02 1.00
N THR A 134 -43.16 19.98 1.01
CA THR A 134 -43.42 21.43 0.95
C THR A 134 -43.43 21.86 -0.53
N GLN A 135 -44.28 22.81 -0.94
CA GLN A 135 -44.37 23.29 -2.35
C GLN A 135 -43.03 23.81 -2.94
N SER A 136 -42.03 24.08 -2.09
CA SER A 136 -40.71 24.59 -2.48
C SER A 136 -39.75 23.55 -3.05
N HIS A 137 -39.96 22.25 -2.81
CA HIS A 137 -39.00 21.23 -3.24
C HIS A 137 -39.28 20.75 -4.67
N GLN A 138 -38.52 21.27 -5.63
CA GLN A 138 -38.68 20.97 -7.06
C GLN A 138 -37.80 19.80 -7.53
N ARG A 139 -36.72 19.51 -6.80
CA ARG A 139 -35.71 18.51 -7.18
C ARG A 139 -35.47 17.51 -6.05
N ARG A 140 -34.99 16.31 -6.37
CA ARG A 140 -34.62 15.23 -5.46
C ARG A 140 -33.11 15.05 -5.51
N ASP A 141 -32.50 14.83 -4.36
CA ASP A 141 -31.07 14.57 -4.27
C ASP A 141 -30.71 13.15 -4.74
N ILE A 142 -29.76 13.06 -5.66
CA ILE A 142 -29.16 11.82 -6.15
C ILE A 142 -27.62 11.90 -6.13
N SER A 143 -27.07 12.77 -5.29
CA SER A 143 -25.63 13.04 -5.19
C SER A 143 -24.81 11.82 -4.81
N THR A 144 -23.54 11.79 -5.22
CA THR A 144 -22.61 10.70 -4.91
C THR A 144 -21.70 11.08 -3.73
N PRO A 145 -21.78 10.38 -2.59
CA PRO A 145 -20.85 10.55 -1.47
C PRO A 145 -19.55 9.77 -1.68
N LEU A 146 -18.53 10.12 -0.89
CA LEU A 146 -17.40 9.24 -0.65
C LEU A 146 -17.85 7.94 0.06
N ARG A 147 -17.02 6.89 0.03
CA ARG A 147 -17.27 5.70 0.85
C ARG A 147 -16.99 6.03 2.31
N SER A 148 -17.86 5.56 3.22
CA SER A 148 -17.79 5.84 4.65
C SER A 148 -16.46 5.47 5.32
N THR A 149 -15.80 4.41 4.85
CA THR A 149 -14.51 3.94 5.38
C THR A 149 -13.29 4.59 4.71
N GLU A 150 -13.51 5.56 3.83
CA GLU A 150 -12.46 6.19 3.05
C GLU A 150 -12.34 7.69 3.34
N ASN A 151 -11.13 8.18 3.19
CA ASN A 151 -10.78 9.58 3.31
C ASN A 151 -9.55 9.88 2.45
N GLY A 152 -9.43 11.11 1.99
CA GLY A 152 -8.35 11.50 1.10
C GLY A 152 -8.41 12.96 0.68
N ILE A 153 -7.62 13.25 -0.34
CA ILE A 153 -7.56 14.55 -0.99
C ILE A 153 -8.02 14.36 -2.42
N VAL A 154 -8.88 15.27 -2.90
CA VAL A 154 -9.28 15.29 -4.31
C VAL A 154 -8.04 15.60 -5.15
N ASP A 155 -7.71 14.68 -6.04
CA ASP A 155 -6.48 14.71 -6.82
C ASP A 155 -6.70 15.30 -8.21
N GLN A 156 -7.75 14.84 -8.89
CA GLN A 156 -8.07 15.29 -10.24
C GLN A 156 -9.58 15.20 -10.47
N VAL A 157 -10.13 16.24 -11.09
CA VAL A 157 -11.52 16.28 -11.54
C VAL A 157 -11.49 16.37 -13.07
N ILE A 158 -12.22 15.48 -13.72
CA ILE A 158 -12.37 15.47 -15.18
C ILE A 158 -13.84 15.66 -15.49
N LEU A 159 -14.14 16.74 -16.19
CA LEU A 159 -15.43 17.02 -16.79
C LEU A 159 -15.32 16.78 -18.29
N THR A 160 -16.15 15.89 -18.82
CA THR A 160 -16.20 15.58 -20.25
C THR A 160 -17.63 15.37 -20.67
N VAL A 161 -17.84 15.16 -21.96
CA VAL A 161 -19.13 14.81 -22.54
C VAL A 161 -19.00 13.42 -23.16
N ASN A 162 -19.99 12.56 -22.91
CA ASN A 162 -20.06 11.22 -23.49
C ASN A 162 -20.50 11.27 -24.96
N ALA A 163 -20.44 10.12 -25.65
CA ALA A 163 -20.86 9.99 -27.05
C ALA A 163 -22.31 10.46 -27.30
N ASP A 164 -23.18 10.32 -26.29
CA ASP A 164 -24.59 10.76 -26.34
C ASP A 164 -24.79 12.27 -26.08
N ASN A 165 -23.70 13.04 -26.07
CA ASN A 165 -23.68 14.47 -25.78
C ASN A 165 -24.18 14.83 -24.37
N VAL A 166 -23.91 13.96 -23.39
CA VAL A 166 -24.32 14.10 -21.99
C VAL A 166 -23.11 14.37 -21.10
N LYS A 167 -23.24 15.31 -20.15
CA LYS A 167 -22.14 15.64 -19.23
C LYS A 167 -21.79 14.45 -18.35
N TYR A 168 -20.48 14.21 -18.23
CA TYR A 168 -19.88 13.13 -17.46
C TYR A 168 -18.77 13.71 -16.58
N VAL A 169 -18.80 13.37 -15.30
CA VAL A 169 -17.79 13.80 -14.33
C VAL A 169 -17.07 12.58 -13.78
N LYS A 170 -15.75 12.70 -13.63
CA LYS A 170 -14.90 11.72 -12.94
C LYS A 170 -14.00 12.41 -11.94
N VAL A 171 -14.21 12.12 -10.66
CA VAL A 171 -13.44 12.66 -9.53
C VAL A 171 -12.49 11.58 -9.02
N ARG A 172 -11.18 11.81 -9.10
CA ARG A 172 -10.16 10.95 -8.51
C ARG A 172 -9.78 11.50 -7.13
N VAL A 173 -9.87 10.64 -6.12
CA VAL A 173 -9.44 10.91 -4.75
C VAL A 173 -8.19 10.07 -4.47
N ARG A 174 -7.18 10.69 -3.88
CA ARG A 174 -5.95 10.02 -3.46
C ARG A 174 -5.82 9.97 -1.94
N THR A 175 -5.21 8.91 -1.44
CA THR A 175 -4.86 8.77 -0.03
C THR A 175 -3.52 8.06 0.11
N THR A 176 -2.78 8.39 1.16
CA THR A 176 -1.51 7.72 1.46
C THR A 176 -1.76 6.61 2.47
N LYS A 177 -1.32 5.40 2.14
CA LYS A 177 -1.38 4.25 3.03
C LYS A 177 0.02 3.99 3.58
N ILE A 178 0.20 4.28 4.87
CA ILE A 178 1.39 3.89 5.63
C ILE A 178 1.20 2.44 6.08
N PRO A 179 2.24 1.60 6.12
CA PRO A 179 2.15 0.26 6.72
C PRO A 179 1.58 0.30 8.13
N GLN A 180 0.63 -0.60 8.42
CA GLN A 180 -0.02 -0.73 9.72
C GLN A 180 -0.06 -2.19 10.18
N ILE A 181 -0.30 -2.42 11.47
CA ILE A 181 -0.53 -3.77 12.02
C ILE A 181 -1.68 -4.44 11.24
N GLY A 182 -1.48 -5.69 10.82
CA GLY A 182 -2.41 -6.43 9.98
C GLY A 182 -2.19 -6.28 8.47
N ASP A 183 -1.40 -5.31 8.02
CA ASP A 183 -1.01 -5.22 6.60
C ASP A 183 -0.16 -6.43 6.21
N LYS A 184 -0.34 -6.88 4.97
CA LYS A 184 0.27 -8.10 4.43
C LYS A 184 1.52 -7.79 3.61
N PHE A 185 2.54 -8.60 3.83
CA PHE A 185 3.82 -8.54 3.11
C PHE A 185 4.21 -9.94 2.67
N ALA A 186 4.92 -10.03 1.54
CA ALA A 186 5.41 -11.30 1.04
C ALA A 186 6.84 -11.20 0.49
N SER A 187 7.61 -12.26 0.68
CA SER A 187 8.85 -12.48 -0.08
C SER A 187 8.52 -13.07 -1.47
N ARG A 188 9.53 -13.13 -2.34
CA ARG A 188 9.41 -13.76 -3.68
C ARG A 188 9.25 -15.28 -3.66
N HIS A 189 9.32 -15.90 -2.48
CA HIS A 189 9.32 -17.36 -2.31
C HIS A 189 8.06 -17.87 -1.60
N GLY A 190 6.94 -17.16 -1.72
CA GLY A 190 5.65 -17.60 -1.18
C GLY A 190 5.51 -17.45 0.34
N GLN A 191 6.46 -16.78 1.00
CA GLN A 191 6.40 -16.46 2.41
C GLN A 191 5.59 -15.17 2.61
N LYS A 192 4.30 -15.30 2.90
CA LYS A 192 3.43 -14.18 3.25
C LYS A 192 3.26 -14.08 4.77
N GLY A 193 3.12 -12.87 5.27
CA GLY A 193 2.83 -12.62 6.68
C GLY A 193 2.19 -11.26 6.91
N THR A 194 1.60 -11.09 8.09
CA THR A 194 1.02 -9.80 8.53
C THR A 194 1.94 -9.14 9.56
N ILE A 195 1.96 -7.81 9.60
CA ILE A 195 2.65 -7.12 10.70
C ILE A 195 1.93 -7.46 12.01
N GLY A 196 2.60 -8.18 12.91
CA GLY A 196 2.09 -8.51 14.24
C GLY A 196 2.31 -7.38 15.24
N VAL A 197 3.51 -6.81 15.23
CA VAL A 197 3.89 -5.64 16.05
C VAL A 197 4.96 -4.83 15.35
N THR A 198 5.07 -3.56 15.73
CA THR A 198 6.16 -2.68 15.31
C THR A 198 6.99 -2.24 16.52
N TYR A 199 8.31 -2.21 16.36
CA TYR A 199 9.25 -1.69 17.36
C TYR A 199 10.08 -0.57 16.76
N ARG A 200 10.39 0.46 17.56
CA ARG A 200 11.34 1.49 17.14
C ARG A 200 12.77 0.94 17.14
N GLN A 201 13.67 1.63 16.46
CA GLN A 201 15.04 1.16 16.24
C GLN A 201 15.78 0.85 17.56
N GLU A 202 15.52 1.59 18.63
CA GLU A 202 16.11 1.38 19.96
C GLU A 202 15.73 0.04 20.60
N ASP A 203 14.53 -0.48 20.31
CA ASP A 203 14.01 -1.73 20.88
C ASP A 203 14.32 -2.94 19.99
N MET A 204 14.86 -2.71 18.79
CA MET A 204 15.21 -3.75 17.82
C MET A 204 16.58 -4.37 18.14
N PRO A 205 16.81 -5.66 17.80
CA PRO A 205 18.14 -6.23 17.87
C PRO A 205 19.06 -5.56 16.85
N PHE A 206 20.33 -5.38 17.22
CA PHE A 206 21.32 -4.72 16.36
C PHE A 206 22.59 -5.58 16.21
N SER A 207 23.28 -5.46 15.07
CA SER A 207 24.57 -6.12 14.82
C SER A 207 25.72 -5.37 15.50
N ARG A 208 26.93 -5.94 15.49
CA ARG A 208 28.15 -5.25 15.98
C ARG A 208 28.41 -3.94 15.23
N GLU A 209 27.97 -3.85 13.97
CA GLU A 209 28.12 -2.69 13.10
C GLU A 209 27.02 -1.65 13.32
N GLY A 210 26.07 -1.91 14.23
CA GLY A 210 24.93 -1.03 14.49
C GLY A 210 23.78 -1.19 13.49
N LEU A 211 23.80 -2.24 12.65
CA LEU A 211 22.73 -2.52 11.71
C LEU A 211 21.51 -3.10 12.43
N THR A 212 20.33 -2.55 12.14
CA THR A 212 19.05 -3.03 12.66
C THR A 212 18.18 -3.56 11.52
N PRO A 213 17.46 -4.69 11.69
CA PRO A 213 16.58 -5.21 10.66
C PRO A 213 15.37 -4.30 10.46
N ASP A 214 14.84 -4.34 9.24
CA ASP A 214 13.53 -3.78 8.89
C ASP A 214 12.41 -4.76 9.22
N ILE A 215 12.66 -6.07 9.02
CA ILE A 215 11.69 -7.15 9.23
C ILE A 215 12.37 -8.29 10.01
N ILE A 216 11.69 -8.82 11.03
CA ILE A 216 12.09 -10.06 11.71
C ILE A 216 11.05 -11.13 11.45
N ILE A 217 11.47 -12.21 10.80
CA ILE A 217 10.64 -13.40 10.56
C ILE A 217 11.04 -14.54 11.51
N ASN A 218 10.09 -15.42 11.78
CA ASN A 218 10.34 -16.53 12.67
C ASN A 218 11.01 -17.71 11.96
N PRO A 219 12.04 -18.34 12.55
CA PRO A 219 12.74 -19.48 11.96
C PRO A 219 11.84 -20.69 11.69
N HIS A 220 10.73 -20.88 12.43
CA HIS A 220 9.81 -22.00 12.23
C HIS A 220 9.12 -21.99 10.86
N ALA A 221 9.11 -20.86 10.16
CA ALA A 221 8.58 -20.76 8.80
C ALA A 221 9.45 -21.48 7.75
N ILE A 222 10.74 -21.71 8.03
CA ILE A 222 11.69 -22.26 7.04
C ILE A 222 11.57 -23.78 6.89
N PRO A 223 11.59 -24.60 7.97
CA PRO A 223 11.53 -26.06 7.85
C PRO A 223 10.22 -26.54 7.24
N SER A 224 9.10 -25.93 7.61
CA SER A 224 7.76 -26.33 7.17
C SER A 224 7.49 -25.99 5.71
N ARG A 225 8.00 -24.86 5.21
CA ARG A 225 7.80 -24.42 3.83
C ARG A 225 8.89 -24.86 2.87
N MET A 226 10.03 -25.29 3.40
CA MET A 226 11.18 -25.74 2.60
C MET A 226 11.66 -24.68 1.59
N THR A 227 11.51 -23.40 1.91
CA THR A 227 11.88 -22.27 1.04
C THR A 227 13.37 -21.96 1.10
N ILE A 228 14.22 -22.92 0.72
CA ILE A 228 15.68 -22.77 0.73
C ILE A 228 16.12 -21.62 -0.19
N ALA A 229 15.45 -21.44 -1.32
CA ALA A 229 15.74 -20.35 -2.27
C ALA A 229 15.66 -18.96 -1.62
N HIS A 230 14.82 -18.76 -0.59
CA HIS A 230 14.75 -17.52 0.17
C HIS A 230 16.05 -17.23 0.95
N LEU A 231 16.66 -18.26 1.53
CA LEU A 231 17.96 -18.14 2.21
C LEU A 231 19.08 -17.86 1.20
N ILE A 232 19.04 -18.52 0.04
CA ILE A 232 19.99 -18.30 -1.05
C ILE A 232 19.86 -16.86 -1.59
N GLU A 233 18.63 -16.38 -1.81
CA GLU A 233 18.35 -14.99 -2.21
C GLU A 233 18.99 -14.00 -1.24
N CYS A 234 18.85 -14.23 0.07
CA CYS A 234 19.40 -13.37 1.10
C CYS A 234 20.95 -13.35 1.07
N LEU A 235 21.60 -14.51 0.96
CA LEU A 235 23.06 -14.60 0.86
C LEU A 235 23.58 -13.92 -0.41
N LEU A 236 22.96 -14.20 -1.56
CA LEU A 236 23.34 -13.61 -2.84
C LEU A 236 23.16 -12.10 -2.80
N SER A 237 22.01 -11.62 -2.31
CA SER A 237 21.72 -10.19 -2.17
C SER A 237 22.70 -9.50 -1.22
N LYS A 238 23.17 -10.19 -0.18
CA LYS A 238 24.20 -9.65 0.72
C LYS A 238 25.53 -9.47 0.01
N VAL A 239 25.99 -10.46 -0.74
CA VAL A 239 27.20 -10.34 -1.57
C VAL A 239 27.04 -9.21 -2.59
N SER A 240 25.89 -9.15 -3.26
CA SER A 240 25.55 -8.08 -4.20
C SER A 240 25.72 -6.68 -3.60
N THR A 241 25.27 -6.48 -2.35
CA THR A 241 25.46 -5.19 -1.67
C THR A 241 26.90 -4.88 -1.30
N LEU A 242 27.72 -5.90 -1.03
CA LEU A 242 29.12 -5.73 -0.62
C LEU A 242 30.05 -5.47 -1.82
N GLU A 243 29.84 -6.21 -2.90
CA GLU A 243 30.59 -6.05 -4.16
C GLU A 243 30.08 -4.87 -5.01
N GLY A 244 28.87 -4.37 -4.75
CA GLY A 244 28.24 -3.33 -5.56
C GLY A 244 27.77 -3.83 -6.94
N MET A 245 27.44 -5.11 -7.04
CA MET A 245 27.02 -5.79 -8.27
C MET A 245 25.63 -6.41 -8.12
N GLU A 246 24.92 -6.62 -9.23
CA GLU A 246 23.65 -7.37 -9.22
C GLU A 246 23.91 -8.87 -9.20
N GLY A 247 23.12 -9.61 -8.41
CA GLY A 247 23.22 -11.06 -8.30
C GLY A 247 22.40 -11.77 -9.38
N ASP A 248 22.99 -12.73 -10.10
CA ASP A 248 22.27 -13.57 -11.05
C ASP A 248 21.52 -14.69 -10.30
N ALA A 249 20.19 -14.57 -10.25
CA ALA A 249 19.28 -15.55 -9.66
C ALA A 249 18.60 -16.44 -10.71
N THR A 250 19.12 -16.48 -11.94
CA THR A 250 18.56 -17.29 -13.02
C THR A 250 18.67 -18.78 -12.69
N PRO A 251 17.59 -19.57 -12.88
CA PRO A 251 17.63 -21.00 -12.60
C PRO A 251 18.57 -21.73 -13.58
N PHE A 252 19.05 -22.91 -13.17
CA PHE A 252 19.92 -23.80 -13.97
C PHE A 252 21.23 -23.14 -14.43
N THR A 253 21.85 -22.36 -13.54
CA THR A 253 23.17 -21.75 -13.73
C THR A 253 24.21 -22.42 -12.83
N ASP A 254 25.49 -22.12 -13.07
CA ASP A 254 26.60 -22.65 -12.27
C ASP A 254 26.79 -21.93 -10.92
N VAL A 255 25.90 -20.99 -10.57
CA VAL A 255 25.97 -20.24 -9.31
C VAL A 255 25.64 -21.17 -8.13
N THR A 256 26.63 -21.37 -7.25
CA THR A 256 26.50 -22.28 -6.09
C THR A 256 26.56 -21.52 -4.77
N VAL A 257 25.94 -22.06 -3.72
CA VAL A 257 26.00 -21.48 -2.37
C VAL A 257 27.42 -21.39 -1.85
N ASP A 258 28.30 -22.32 -2.23
CA ASP A 258 29.69 -22.31 -1.81
C ASP A 258 30.46 -21.13 -2.42
N SER A 259 30.24 -20.82 -3.71
CA SER A 259 30.82 -19.62 -4.34
C SER A 259 30.38 -18.32 -3.65
N VAL A 260 29.11 -18.20 -3.28
CA VAL A 260 28.56 -17.06 -2.53
C VAL A 260 29.17 -17.00 -1.13
N SER A 261 29.34 -18.15 -0.48
CA SER A 261 29.91 -18.27 0.87
C SER A 261 31.38 -17.85 0.91
N GLU A 262 32.16 -18.18 -0.13
CA GLU A 262 33.56 -17.74 -0.28
C GLU A 262 33.67 -16.23 -0.47
N LEU A 263 32.80 -15.64 -1.31
CA LEU A 263 32.73 -14.19 -1.50
C LEU A 263 32.36 -13.46 -0.22
N LEU A 264 31.39 -13.95 0.57
CA LEU A 264 31.08 -13.37 1.88
C LEU A 264 32.29 -13.39 2.82
N ARG A 265 33.02 -14.52 2.84
CA ARG A 265 34.21 -14.67 3.69
C ARG A 265 35.34 -13.72 3.27
N LYS A 266 35.51 -13.49 1.95
CA LYS A 266 36.47 -12.52 1.40
C LYS A 266 36.22 -11.10 1.92
N HIS A 267 34.96 -10.74 2.19
CA HIS A 267 34.58 -9.46 2.78
C HIS A 267 34.60 -9.43 4.31
N GLY A 268 35.10 -10.49 4.96
CA GLY A 268 35.19 -10.56 6.42
C GLY A 268 33.87 -10.89 7.13
N TYR A 269 32.79 -11.20 6.39
CA TYR A 269 31.55 -11.70 6.96
C TYR A 269 31.61 -13.21 7.18
N GLN A 270 30.75 -13.71 8.07
CA GLN A 270 30.62 -15.15 8.25
C GLN A 270 29.99 -15.78 7.01
N SER A 271 30.63 -16.83 6.48
CA SER A 271 30.33 -17.42 5.17
C SER A 271 28.90 -17.93 5.03
N ARG A 272 28.28 -18.36 6.14
CA ARG A 272 26.90 -18.87 6.19
C ARG A 272 25.83 -17.79 6.42
N GLY A 273 26.21 -16.51 6.45
CA GLY A 273 25.28 -15.38 6.62
C GLY A 273 24.78 -15.13 8.05
N PHE A 274 25.30 -15.87 9.03
CA PHE A 274 25.00 -15.65 10.44
C PHE A 274 25.81 -14.51 11.03
N GLU A 275 25.16 -13.62 11.78
CA GLU A 275 25.80 -12.52 12.47
C GLU A 275 25.53 -12.54 13.97
N VAL A 276 26.48 -11.98 14.72
CA VAL A 276 26.29 -11.71 16.14
C VAL A 276 25.40 -10.49 16.30
N MET A 277 24.29 -10.66 16.98
CA MET A 277 23.37 -9.58 17.33
C MET A 277 23.26 -9.40 18.86
N TYR A 278 22.83 -8.21 19.25
CA TYR A 278 22.64 -7.79 20.63
C TYR A 278 21.16 -7.48 20.87
N ASN A 279 20.70 -7.71 22.10
CA ASN A 279 19.35 -7.38 22.51
C ASN A 279 19.22 -5.86 22.72
N GLY A 280 18.26 -5.22 22.03
CA GLY A 280 18.05 -3.76 22.10
C GLY A 280 17.71 -3.22 23.50
N HIS A 281 17.08 -4.03 24.34
CA HIS A 281 16.64 -3.60 25.68
C HIS A 281 17.74 -3.69 26.73
N THR A 282 18.60 -4.70 26.64
CA THR A 282 19.60 -5.01 27.69
C THR A 282 21.04 -4.73 27.25
N GLY A 283 21.27 -4.52 25.95
CA GLY A 283 22.61 -4.44 25.35
C GLY A 283 23.40 -5.76 25.38
N ARG A 284 22.86 -6.82 25.98
CA ARG A 284 23.53 -8.12 26.07
C ARG A 284 23.55 -8.82 24.72
N LYS A 285 24.68 -9.45 24.41
CA LYS A 285 24.83 -10.30 23.24
C LYS A 285 23.84 -11.47 23.29
N LEU A 286 23.16 -11.74 22.18
CA LEU A 286 22.30 -12.93 22.06
C LEU A 286 23.16 -14.20 22.11
N ARG A 287 22.65 -15.24 22.76
CA ARG A 287 23.36 -16.54 22.86
C ARG A 287 23.50 -17.19 21.48
N ALA A 288 22.49 -17.06 20.64
CA ALA A 288 22.49 -17.54 19.26
C ALA A 288 22.90 -16.42 18.29
N GLN A 289 23.51 -16.80 17.18
CA GLN A 289 23.70 -15.93 16.02
C GLN A 289 22.43 -15.90 15.18
N VAL A 290 22.22 -14.81 14.45
CA VAL A 290 21.01 -14.57 13.66
C VAL A 290 21.37 -14.57 12.18
N PHE A 291 20.60 -15.28 11.37
CA PHE A 291 20.74 -15.20 9.91
C PHE A 291 20.18 -13.85 9.44
N PHE A 292 21.03 -13.07 8.77
CA PHE A 292 20.78 -11.65 8.53
C PHE A 292 21.25 -11.22 7.14
N GLY A 293 20.39 -10.52 6.40
CA GLY A 293 20.75 -9.93 5.12
C GLY A 293 19.59 -9.27 4.39
N PRO A 294 19.88 -8.58 3.27
CA PRO A 294 18.87 -7.93 2.46
C PRO A 294 18.04 -8.96 1.69
N THR A 295 16.74 -8.72 1.56
CA THR A 295 15.82 -9.56 0.77
C THR A 295 14.71 -8.72 0.17
N TYR A 296 14.27 -9.07 -1.03
CA TYR A 296 13.24 -8.29 -1.72
C TYR A 296 11.84 -8.67 -1.24
N TYR A 297 11.13 -7.70 -0.69
CA TYR A 297 9.77 -7.84 -0.16
C TYR A 297 8.76 -7.00 -0.94
N GLN A 298 7.54 -7.52 -1.01
CA GLN A 298 6.39 -6.91 -1.66
C GLN A 298 5.31 -6.62 -0.61
N ARG A 299 4.72 -5.42 -0.68
CA ARG A 299 3.49 -5.10 0.06
C ARG A 299 2.30 -5.55 -0.78
N LEU A 300 1.38 -6.30 -0.17
CA LEU A 300 0.19 -6.85 -0.83
C LEU A 300 -1.02 -5.90 -0.72
#